data_AF-A0A1S1P2M9-F1
#
_entry.id   AF-A0A1S1P2M9-F1
#
_cell.length_a   1.000
_cell.length_b   1.000
_cell.length_c   1.000
_cell.angle_alpha   90.00
_cell.angle_beta   90.00
_cell.angle_gamma   90.00
#
_symmetry.space_group_name_H-M   'P 1'
#
loop_
_entity.id
_entity.type
_entity.pdbx_description
1 polymer ?
#
loop_
_entity_poly.entity_id
_entity_poly.type
_entity_poly.pdbx_seq_one_letter_code
_entity_poly.pdbx_strand_id
1 'polypeptide(L)'
;MGRSRGGFTSKIHCLADGRGRPVAFALTPGNVADISMALPLLQAVVPPKRLIADKGYDAQSLRDWLKSRKVIATIPSTATRTVPYKYSRSAYRRRNPIERLFGHLKNWRRVATRYDRLSCNYLAAVALVSCVVAWT
;
A
#
# COMPACT_ATOMS: atom_id res chain seq x y z
N MET A 1 13.55 12.40 -3.98
CA MET A 1 13.04 11.54 -5.08
C MET A 1 14.06 10.46 -5.38
N GLY A 2 13.65 9.30 -5.90
CA GLY A 2 14.58 8.20 -6.23
C GLY A 2 14.97 8.25 -7.69
N ARG A 3 16.23 8.00 -8.03
CA ARG A 3 16.69 7.88 -9.42
C ARG A 3 16.45 6.44 -9.92
N SER A 4 15.89 6.31 -11.11
CA SER A 4 15.73 5.05 -11.85
C SER A 4 16.22 5.23 -13.29
N ARG A 5 16.33 4.15 -14.08
CA ARG A 5 16.75 4.22 -15.50
C ARG A 5 15.84 5.10 -16.36
N GLY A 6 14.59 5.33 -15.95
CA GLY A 6 13.62 6.21 -16.62
C GLY A 6 13.46 7.61 -15.99
N GLY A 7 14.36 8.02 -15.09
CA GLY A 7 14.29 9.33 -14.41
C GLY A 7 13.88 9.25 -12.93
N PHE A 8 13.42 10.38 -12.37
CA PHE A 8 13.05 10.48 -10.96
C PHE A 8 11.66 9.91 -10.68
N THR A 9 11.60 8.82 -9.91
CA THR A 9 10.35 8.12 -9.60
C THR A 9 9.99 8.20 -8.12
N SER A 10 8.70 8.02 -7.82
CA SER A 10 8.16 7.86 -6.46
C SER A 10 7.17 6.74 -6.43
N LYS A 11 6.99 6.20 -5.23
CA LYS A 11 5.96 5.23 -4.92
C LYS A 11 4.93 5.85 -4.01
N ILE A 12 3.65 5.67 -4.36
CA ILE A 12 2.54 5.92 -3.47
C ILE A 12 2.31 4.65 -2.67
N HIS A 13 2.40 4.75 -1.36
CA HIS A 13 1.99 3.71 -0.43
C HIS A 13 0.64 4.10 0.14
N CYS A 14 -0.30 3.17 0.15
CA CYS A 14 -1.66 3.41 0.61
C CYS A 14 -2.09 2.26 1.51
N LEU A 15 -2.70 2.61 2.65
CA LEU A 15 -3.52 1.71 3.42
C LEU A 15 -4.99 2.07 3.15
N ALA A 16 -5.82 1.07 2.90
CA ALA A 16 -7.26 1.25 2.66
C ALA A 16 -8.09 0.34 3.56
N ASP A 17 -9.31 0.77 3.86
CA ASP A 17 -10.28 -0.03 4.61
C ASP A 17 -10.88 -1.17 3.76
N GLY A 18 -11.78 -1.97 4.36
CA GLY A 18 -12.43 -3.08 3.68
C GLY A 18 -13.35 -2.70 2.51
N ARG A 19 -13.68 -1.41 2.35
CA ARG A 19 -14.47 -0.87 1.23
C ARG A 19 -13.59 -0.24 0.15
N GLY A 20 -12.27 -0.21 0.34
CA GLY A 20 -11.33 0.44 -0.58
C GLY A 20 -11.15 1.93 -0.32
N ARG A 21 -11.61 2.45 0.82
CA ARG A 21 -11.41 3.85 1.20
C ARG A 21 -10.03 4.04 1.78
N PRO A 22 -9.22 4.98 1.27
CA PRO A 22 -7.90 5.21 1.79
C PRO A 22 -7.96 5.79 3.19
N VAL A 23 -7.15 5.22 4.09
CA VAL A 23 -7.03 5.65 5.49
C VAL A 23 -5.68 6.30 5.79
N ALA A 24 -4.64 5.95 5.03
CA ALA A 24 -3.32 6.55 5.16
C ALA A 24 -2.57 6.50 3.84
N PHE A 25 -1.82 7.56 3.54
CA PHE A 25 -0.92 7.65 2.39
C PHE A 25 0.49 7.96 2.85
N ALA A 26 1.47 7.44 2.11
CA ALA A 26 2.83 7.91 2.20
C ALA A 26 3.48 7.94 0.82
N LEU A 27 4.45 8.82 0.64
CA LEU A 27 5.21 8.96 -0.60
C LEU A 27 6.68 8.68 -0.32
N THR A 28 7.28 7.77 -1.08
CA THR A 28 8.73 7.54 -1.01
C THR A 28 9.39 7.72 -2.37
N PRO A 29 10.72 7.94 -2.39
CA PRO A 29 11.56 7.68 -3.55
C PRO A 29 11.31 6.29 -4.16
N GLY A 30 11.41 6.16 -5.49
CA GLY A 30 11.12 4.90 -6.19
C GLY A 30 12.09 3.74 -5.90
N ASN A 31 13.27 4.03 -5.36
CA ASN A 31 14.26 3.03 -4.94
C ASN A 31 13.99 2.46 -3.53
N VAL A 32 13.04 3.02 -2.79
CA VAL A 32 12.66 2.51 -1.46
C VAL A 32 11.82 1.24 -1.62
N ALA A 33 12.12 0.22 -0.83
CA ALA A 33 11.35 -1.02 -0.80
C ALA A 33 9.97 -0.79 -0.17
N ASP A 34 8.94 -1.42 -0.73
CA ASP A 34 7.55 -1.16 -0.31
C ASP A 34 7.28 -1.59 1.14
N ILE A 35 7.96 -2.65 1.57
CA ILE A 35 7.91 -3.15 2.94
C ILE A 35 8.33 -2.10 3.98
N SER A 36 9.22 -1.16 3.63
CA SER A 36 9.69 -0.12 4.53
C SER A 36 8.56 0.80 5.00
N MET A 37 7.48 0.93 4.21
CA MET A 37 6.33 1.76 4.53
C MET A 37 5.17 0.99 5.18
N ALA A 38 5.27 -0.32 5.34
CA ALA A 38 4.21 -1.12 5.96
C ALA A 38 3.97 -0.72 7.42
N LEU A 39 5.02 -0.67 8.25
CA LEU A 39 4.89 -0.32 9.66
C LEU A 39 4.49 1.14 9.88
N PRO A 40 5.11 2.14 9.22
CA PRO A 40 4.67 3.53 9.35
C PRO A 40 3.18 3.73 9.05
N LEU A 41 2.65 3.10 7.99
CA LEU A 41 1.24 3.20 7.65
C LEU A 41 0.33 2.50 8.66
N LEU A 42 0.73 1.32 9.17
CA LEU A 42 -0.04 0.59 10.17
C LEU A 42 -0.04 1.24 11.55
N GLN A 43 1.03 1.98 11.89
CA GLN A 43 1.11 2.73 13.15
C GLN A 43 0.27 4.00 13.13
N ALA A 44 -0.04 4.54 11.95
CA ALA A 44 -0.89 5.72 11.79
C ALA A 44 -2.39 5.43 11.98
N VAL A 45 -2.78 4.16 12.16
CA VAL A 45 -4.19 3.75 12.28
C VAL A 45 -4.41 2.83 13.48
N VAL A 46 -5.66 2.72 13.91
CA VAL A 46 -6.07 1.69 14.87
C VAL A 46 -5.78 0.31 14.28
N PRO A 47 -5.16 -0.62 15.03
CA PRO A 47 -4.83 -1.96 14.53
C PRO A 47 -6.04 -2.67 13.91
N PRO A 48 -5.97 -3.07 12.63
CA PRO A 48 -7.10 -3.72 11.98
C PRO A 48 -7.23 -5.17 12.45
N LYS A 49 -8.43 -5.77 12.30
CA LYS A 49 -8.60 -7.21 12.56
C LYS A 49 -7.78 -8.10 11.61
N ARG A 50 -7.56 -7.62 10.38
CA ARG A 50 -6.88 -8.36 9.31
C ARG A 50 -6.14 -7.39 8.40
N LEU A 51 -4.91 -7.73 8.05
CA LEU A 51 -4.17 -7.07 6.99
C LEU A 51 -4.13 -7.97 5.75
N ILE A 52 -4.44 -7.40 4.59
CA ILE A 52 -4.24 -8.03 3.29
C ILE A 52 -3.14 -7.24 2.60
N ALA A 53 -2.07 -7.92 2.19
CA ALA A 53 -0.97 -7.28 1.48
C ALA A 53 -0.37 -8.26 0.46
N ASP A 54 0.26 -7.71 -0.57
CA ASP A 54 0.90 -8.50 -1.60
C ASP A 54 2.10 -9.29 -1.08
N LYS A 55 2.52 -10.28 -1.87
CA LYS A 55 3.67 -11.16 -1.59
C LYS A 55 4.95 -10.39 -1.25
N GLY A 56 5.16 -9.19 -1.80
CA GLY A 56 6.31 -8.34 -1.49
C GLY A 56 6.38 -7.86 -0.04
N TYR A 57 5.27 -7.95 0.71
CA TYR A 57 5.20 -7.62 2.14
C TYR A 57 5.51 -8.81 3.06
N ASP A 58 5.97 -9.94 2.52
CA ASP A 58 6.26 -11.15 3.29
C ASP A 58 7.57 -11.06 4.11
N ALA A 59 7.63 -10.14 5.07
CA ALA A 59 8.75 -9.99 6.00
C ALA A 59 8.44 -10.61 7.36
N GLN A 60 9.44 -11.24 7.99
CA GLN A 60 9.30 -11.83 9.32
C GLN A 60 8.95 -10.74 10.36
N SER A 61 9.67 -9.61 10.32
CA SER A 61 9.44 -8.45 11.19
C SER A 61 8.00 -7.93 11.11
N LEU A 62 7.42 -7.83 9.91
CA LEU A 62 6.03 -7.41 9.74
C LEU A 62 5.06 -8.44 10.32
N ARG A 63 5.29 -9.74 10.09
CA ARG A 63 4.45 -10.80 10.63
C ARG A 63 4.48 -10.85 12.16
N ASP A 64 5.65 -10.67 12.76
CA ASP A 64 5.81 -10.64 14.22
C ASP A 64 5.11 -9.41 14.82
N TRP A 65 5.24 -8.25 14.17
CA TRP A 65 4.52 -7.05 14.56
C TRP A 65 3.00 -7.25 14.51
N LEU A 66 2.47 -7.85 13.44
CA LEU A 66 1.04 -8.15 13.30
C LEU A 66 0.57 -9.15 14.37
N LYS A 67 1.36 -10.20 14.63
CA LYS A 67 1.07 -11.21 15.65
C LYS A 67 0.99 -10.59 17.04
N SER A 68 1.94 -9.71 17.40
CA SER A 68 1.94 -9.03 18.71
C SER A 68 0.68 -8.18 18.96
N ARG A 69 0.05 -7.70 17.88
CA ARG A 69 -1.17 -6.88 17.91
C ARG A 69 -2.44 -7.67 17.60
N LYS A 70 -2.36 -9.00 17.56
CA LYS A 70 -3.48 -9.90 17.24
C LYS A 70 -4.14 -9.59 15.87
N VAL A 71 -3.36 -9.07 14.92
CA VAL A 71 -3.80 -8.79 13.55
C VAL A 71 -3.59 -10.01 12.67
N ILE A 72 -4.63 -10.45 11.96
CA ILE A 72 -4.52 -11.61 11.07
C ILE A 72 -3.80 -11.21 9.78
N ALA A 73 -2.62 -11.79 9.53
CA ALA A 73 -1.86 -11.55 8.30
C ALA A 73 -2.38 -12.42 7.14
N THR A 74 -2.96 -11.80 6.11
CA THR A 74 -3.34 -12.44 4.85
C THR A 74 -2.35 -12.03 3.75
N ILE A 75 -1.13 -12.54 3.88
CA ILE A 75 0.01 -12.22 3.01
C ILE A 75 0.53 -13.53 2.43
N PRO A 76 0.55 -13.71 1.10
CA PRO A 76 1.16 -14.87 0.46
C PRO A 76 2.65 -14.93 0.77
N SER A 77 3.18 -16.15 0.99
CA SER A 77 4.62 -16.31 1.20
C SER A 77 5.43 -16.11 -0.09
N THR A 78 6.63 -15.55 0.08
CA THR A 78 7.68 -15.46 -0.93
C THR A 78 8.13 -16.85 -1.36
N ALA A 79 8.62 -16.98 -2.62
CA ALA A 79 9.07 -18.27 -3.14
C ALA A 79 10.34 -18.77 -2.41
N THR A 80 11.15 -17.85 -1.90
CA THR A 80 12.40 -18.13 -1.18
C THR A 80 12.18 -18.64 0.25
N ARG A 81 10.95 -18.59 0.78
CA ARG A 81 10.69 -18.98 2.16
C ARG A 81 10.64 -20.50 2.29
N THR A 82 11.46 -21.05 3.18
CA THR A 82 11.57 -22.50 3.42
C THR A 82 10.24 -23.13 3.86
N VAL A 83 9.53 -22.47 4.79
CA VAL A 83 8.21 -22.91 5.27
C VAL A 83 7.17 -21.84 4.95
N PRO A 84 6.29 -22.07 3.96
CA PRO A 84 5.24 -21.12 3.61
C PRO A 84 4.19 -20.97 4.70
N TYR A 85 3.73 -19.74 4.93
CA TYR A 85 2.59 -19.48 5.80
C TYR A 85 1.27 -19.78 5.08
N LYS A 86 0.38 -20.48 5.78
CA LYS A 86 -1.00 -20.64 5.33
C LYS A 86 -1.71 -19.28 5.38
N TYR A 87 -2.43 -18.94 4.32
CA TYR A 87 -3.29 -17.77 4.26
C TYR A 87 -4.62 -18.12 3.58
N SER A 88 -5.67 -17.37 3.91
CA SER A 88 -6.98 -17.57 3.29
C SER A 88 -7.00 -16.94 1.88
N ARG A 89 -7.12 -17.77 0.84
CA ARG A 89 -7.29 -17.30 -0.55
C ARG A 89 -8.57 -16.48 -0.74
N SER A 90 -9.66 -16.87 -0.07
CA SER A 90 -10.94 -16.12 -0.14
C SER A 90 -10.81 -14.73 0.50
N ALA A 91 -10.10 -14.62 1.62
CA ALA A 91 -9.78 -13.32 2.20
C ALA A 91 -8.84 -12.50 1.29
N TYR A 92 -7.86 -13.15 0.66
CA TYR A 92 -6.91 -12.48 -0.23
C TYR A 92 -7.57 -11.86 -1.47
N ARG A 93 -8.65 -12.47 -1.99
CA ARG A 93 -9.46 -11.88 -3.08
C ARG A 93 -10.01 -10.50 -2.74
N ARG A 94 -10.14 -10.16 -1.45
CA ARG A 94 -10.56 -8.82 -1.00
C ARG A 94 -9.48 -7.73 -1.13
N ARG A 95 -8.37 -7.99 -1.83
CA ARG A 95 -7.44 -6.93 -2.28
C ARG A 95 -7.98 -6.12 -3.47
N ASN A 96 -8.98 -6.64 -4.19
CA ASN A 96 -9.55 -5.96 -5.36
C ASN A 96 -10.01 -4.48 -5.10
N PRO A 97 -10.59 -4.11 -3.94
CA PRO A 97 -10.93 -2.71 -3.67
C PRO A 97 -9.73 -1.76 -3.70
N ILE A 98 -8.58 -2.15 -3.13
CA ILE A 98 -7.37 -1.29 -3.18
C ILE A 98 -6.76 -1.27 -4.58
N GLU A 99 -6.82 -2.37 -5.34
CA GLU A 99 -6.41 -2.39 -6.75
C GLU A 99 -7.28 -1.44 -7.60
N ARG A 100 -8.60 -1.44 -7.38
CA ARG A 100 -9.52 -0.49 -8.03
C ARG A 100 -9.22 0.95 -7.65
N LEU A 101 -8.98 1.26 -6.38
CA LEU A 101 -8.56 2.59 -5.93
C LEU A 101 -7.34 3.08 -6.72
N PHE A 102 -6.30 2.26 -6.84
CA PHE A 102 -5.11 2.60 -7.64
C PHE A 102 -5.41 2.72 -9.14
N GLY A 103 -6.32 1.91 -9.67
CA GLY A 103 -6.81 2.03 -11.05
C GLY A 103 -7.48 3.39 -11.29
N HIS A 104 -8.42 3.77 -10.44
CA HIS A 104 -9.09 5.06 -10.50
C HIS A 104 -8.14 6.24 -10.31
N LEU A 105 -7.18 6.14 -9.38
CA LEU A 105 -6.12 7.15 -9.22
C LEU A 105 -5.34 7.38 -10.53
N LYS A 106 -5.07 6.31 -11.28
CA LYS A 106 -4.36 6.39 -12.56
C LYS A 106 -5.20 6.91 -13.72
N ASN A 107 -6.52 7.02 -13.58
CA ASN A 107 -7.35 7.71 -14.58
C ASN A 107 -7.07 9.22 -14.60
N TRP A 108 -6.55 9.77 -13.50
CA TRP A 108 -6.20 11.18 -13.41
C TRP A 108 -4.78 11.40 -13.92
N ARG A 109 -4.66 11.99 -15.11
CA ARG A 109 -3.37 12.21 -15.81
C ARG A 109 -2.31 12.88 -14.93
N ARG A 110 -2.71 13.87 -14.12
CA ARG A 110 -1.81 14.56 -13.16
C ARG A 110 -1.14 13.59 -12.18
N VAL A 111 -1.91 12.62 -11.68
CA VAL A 111 -1.42 11.58 -10.76
C VAL A 111 -0.61 10.54 -11.53
N ALA A 112 -1.15 10.01 -12.63
CA ALA A 112 -0.51 8.95 -13.40
C ALA A 112 0.89 9.34 -13.94
N THR A 113 1.02 10.55 -14.48
CA THR A 113 2.28 11.06 -15.05
C THR A 113 3.14 11.79 -14.02
N ARG A 114 2.62 12.02 -12.81
CA ARG A 114 3.30 12.77 -11.75
C ARG A 114 3.81 14.14 -12.21
N TYR A 115 2.88 15.03 -12.57
CA TYR A 115 3.23 16.40 -13.01
C TYR A 115 3.82 17.28 -11.91
N ASP A 116 3.46 17.01 -10.65
CA ASP A 116 3.94 17.79 -9.51
C ASP A 116 5.40 17.49 -9.17
N ARG A 117 6.25 18.52 -9.23
CA ARG A 117 7.66 18.43 -8.83
C ARG A 117 7.84 18.27 -7.32
N LEU A 118 7.03 18.97 -6.53
CA LEU A 118 7.08 18.93 -5.07
C LEU A 118 6.26 17.74 -4.54
N SER A 119 6.84 17.01 -3.58
CA SER A 119 6.21 15.85 -2.95
C SER A 119 4.93 16.22 -2.20
N CYS A 120 4.89 17.39 -1.55
CA CYS A 120 3.70 17.88 -0.85
C CYS A 120 2.53 18.09 -1.82
N ASN A 121 2.77 18.77 -2.94
CA ASN A 121 1.73 19.03 -3.95
C ASN A 121 1.23 17.72 -4.58
N TYR A 122 2.15 16.80 -4.89
CA TYR A 122 1.78 15.50 -5.43
C TYR A 122 0.94 14.70 -4.43
N LEU A 123 1.34 14.65 -3.17
CA LEU A 123 0.60 13.94 -2.12
C LEU A 123 -0.78 14.57 -1.89
N ALA A 124 -0.87 15.90 -1.91
CA ALA A 124 -2.14 16.62 -1.82
C ALA A 124 -3.06 16.27 -2.99
N ALA A 125 -2.54 16.23 -4.23
CA ALA A 125 -3.31 15.81 -5.39
C ALA A 125 -3.81 14.37 -5.28
N VAL A 126 -2.96 13.44 -4.83
CA VAL A 126 -3.35 12.04 -4.58
C VAL A 126 -4.44 11.95 -3.52
N ALA A 127 -4.32 12.70 -2.42
CA ALA A 127 -5.31 12.72 -1.36
C ALA A 127 -6.67 13.28 -1.84
N LEU A 128 -6.65 14.39 -2.58
CA LEU A 128 -7.86 14.99 -3.16
C LEU A 128 -8.59 14.03 -4.10
N VAL A 129 -7.87 13.46 -5.06
CA VAL A 129 -8.46 12.51 -6.02
C VAL A 129 -8.99 11.28 -5.28
N SER A 130 -8.27 10.80 -4.28
CA SER A 130 -8.68 9.68 -3.45
C SER A 130 -9.99 9.93 -2.71
N CYS A 131 -10.20 11.12 -2.17
CA CYS A 131 -11.46 11.52 -1.53
C CYS A 131 -12.63 11.55 -2.52
N VAL A 132 -12.39 11.97 -3.76
CA VAL A 132 -13.43 11.97 -4.79
C VAL A 132 -13.78 10.53 -5.20
N VAL A 133 -12.77 9.70 -5.46
CA VAL A 133 -12.96 8.35 -6.01
C VAL A 133 -13.53 7.36 -4.99
N ALA A 134 -13.12 7.43 -3.72
CA ALA A 134 -13.44 6.39 -2.75
C ALA A 134 -14.83 6.52 -2.11
N TRP A 135 -15.52 7.63 -2.36
CA TRP A 135 -16.86 7.92 -1.83
C TRP A 135 -17.93 8.16 -2.90
N THR A 136 -17.57 8.00 -4.17
CA THR A 136 -18.49 7.87 -5.31
C THR A 136 -18.80 6.42 -5.58
#